data_AF-A0A4R2TR95-F1
#
_entry.id   AF-A0A4R2TR95-F1
#
_cell.length_a   1.000
_cell.length_b   1.000
_cell.length_c   1.000
_cell.angle_alpha   90.00
_cell.angle_beta   90.00
_cell.angle_gamma   90.00
#
_symmetry.space_group_name_H-M   'P 1'
#
loop_
_entity.id
_entity.type
_entity.pdbx_description
1 polymer ?
#
loop_
_entity_poly.entity_id
_entity_poly.type
_entity_poly.pdbx_seq_one_letter_code
_entity_poly.pdbx_strand_id
1 'polypeptide(L)'
;MMRQERLRRFVAIVLLILACFFGMKLLQYWLNGRVLEKEFTDLSKEVEEIRTQHEALGSSDHLDPQPLPDMEEIKLKNSDFFAWLYVEGTNIDYPVMFTPESPEYYLRRNFKKQYSIAGTPFLDSRFTDGAENYIIYGHNMKNGSMFANLLKYRDETFFKSYSRIRLTTLYEEIIYEVIAVFLSEVHVDRNTFPWFNYLKFQDENVFLEFVSKLQEESLLPLPVTPIYGDSFLTLVTCSNHDITGRFVLIARKVR
;
A
#
# COMPACT_ATOMS: atom_id res chain seq x y z
N MET A 1 17.17 53.85 25.41
CA MET A 1 18.15 52.75 25.32
C MET A 1 17.68 51.48 26.05
N MET A 2 17.55 51.48 27.40
CA MET A 2 17.22 50.25 28.17
C MET A 2 15.90 49.53 27.79
N ARG A 3 14.85 50.25 27.37
CA ARG A 3 13.57 49.66 26.95
C ARG A 3 13.68 48.87 25.65
N GLN A 4 14.52 49.31 24.72
CA GLN A 4 14.76 48.62 23.45
C GLN A 4 15.60 47.35 23.66
N GLU A 5 16.57 47.36 24.57
CA GLU A 5 17.35 46.16 24.91
C GLU A 5 16.52 45.09 25.61
N ARG A 6 15.66 45.48 26.56
CA ARG A 6 14.72 44.54 27.21
C ARG A 6 13.75 43.94 26.20
N LEU A 7 13.26 44.74 25.26
CA LEU A 7 12.39 44.26 24.18
C LEU A 7 13.13 43.28 23.25
N ARG A 8 14.37 43.59 22.84
CA ARG A 8 15.19 42.68 22.01
C ARG A 8 15.46 41.35 22.70
N ARG A 9 15.79 41.37 24.00
CA ARG A 9 15.99 40.15 24.80
C ARG A 9 14.70 39.32 24.90
N PHE A 10 13.57 39.98 25.14
CA PHE A 10 12.26 39.31 25.18
C PHE A 10 11.93 38.65 23.85
N VAL A 11 12.05 39.37 22.73
CA VAL A 11 11.82 38.82 21.38
C VAL A 11 12.76 37.65 21.09
N ALA A 12 14.04 37.75 21.45
CA ALA A 12 15.00 36.67 21.26
C ALA A 12 14.61 35.40 22.05
N ILE A 13 14.14 35.54 23.30
CA ILE A 13 13.67 34.40 24.10
C ILE A 13 12.43 33.76 23.46
N VAL A 14 11.47 34.56 23.00
CA VAL A 14 10.28 34.05 22.31
C VAL A 14 10.64 33.29 21.04
N LEU A 15 11.56 33.83 20.22
CA LEU A 15 12.05 33.14 19.01
C LEU A 15 12.77 31.83 19.34
N LEU A 16 13.54 31.79 20.43
CA LEU A 16 14.23 30.58 20.88
C LEU A 16 13.24 29.51 21.35
N ILE A 17 12.20 29.90 22.10
CA ILE A 17 11.12 28.98 22.52
C ILE A 17 10.38 28.43 21.29
N LEU A 18 10.06 29.28 20.31
CA LEU A 18 9.43 28.84 19.07
C LEU A 18 10.34 27.88 18.29
N ALA A 19 11.63 28.19 18.17
CA ALA A 19 12.60 27.31 17.51
C ALA A 19 12.72 25.95 18.22
N CYS A 20 12.76 25.93 19.56
CA CYS A 20 12.73 24.69 20.34
C CYS A 20 11.43 23.91 20.12
N PHE A 21 10.27 24.58 20.09
CA PHE A 21 8.98 23.93 19.85
C PHE A 21 8.92 23.28 18.45
N PHE A 22 9.30 24.01 17.40
CA PHE A 22 9.37 23.47 16.05
C PHE A 22 10.43 22.36 15.92
N GLY A 23 11.57 22.52 16.59
CA GLY A 23 12.62 21.49 16.67
C GLY A 23 12.11 20.19 17.31
N MET A 24 11.38 20.27 18.43
CA MET A 24 10.75 19.12 19.07
C MET A 24 9.71 18.46 18.17
N LYS A 25 8.89 19.25 17.46
CA LYS A 25 7.90 18.71 16.51
C LYS A 25 8.55 17.99 15.33
N LEU A 26 9.62 18.54 14.77
CA LEU A 26 10.40 17.91 13.71
C LEU A 26 11.06 16.62 14.19
N LEU A 27 11.64 16.62 15.40
CA LEU A 27 12.23 15.43 16.00
C LEU A 27 11.20 14.34 16.26
N GLN A 28 10.03 14.70 16.81
CA GLN A 28 8.93 13.76 17.03
C GLN A 28 8.44 13.16 15.71
N TYR A 29 8.28 13.98 14.67
CA TYR A 29 7.91 13.52 13.32
C TYR A 29 8.94 12.53 12.75
N TRP A 30 10.23 12.84 12.88
CA TRP A 30 11.31 12.00 12.40
C TRP A 30 11.42 10.67 13.17
N LEU A 31 11.31 10.70 14.50
CA LEU A 31 11.32 9.49 15.34
C LEU A 31 10.12 8.59 15.03
N ASN A 32 8.93 9.16 14.89
CA ASN A 32 7.73 8.40 14.54
C ASN A 32 7.88 7.68 13.18
N GLY A 33 8.49 8.33 12.19
CA GLY A 33 8.78 7.70 10.89
C GLY A 33 9.68 6.47 11.01
N ARG A 34 10.76 6.56 11.82
CA ARG A 34 11.68 5.44 12.04
C ARG A 34 11.07 4.30 12.84
N VAL A 35 10.23 4.60 13.83
CA VAL A 35 9.52 3.58 14.61
C VAL A 35 8.63 2.75 13.68
N LEU A 36 7.90 3.40 12.77
CA LEU A 36 7.01 2.74 11.82
C LEU A 36 7.75 1.84 10.83
N GLU A 37 8.84 2.34 10.24
CA GLU A 37 9.67 1.54 9.34
C GLU A 37 10.26 0.32 10.06
N LYS A 38 10.69 0.51 11.32
CA LYS A 38 11.16 -0.59 12.16
C LYS A 38 10.06 -1.60 12.46
N GLU A 39 8.85 -1.16 12.82
CA GLU A 39 7.73 -2.07 13.11
C GLU A 39 7.42 -3.01 11.94
N PHE A 40 7.36 -2.49 10.72
CA PHE A 40 7.11 -3.33 9.54
C PHE A 40 8.33 -4.18 9.17
N THR A 41 9.55 -3.65 9.31
CA THR A 41 10.77 -4.43 9.06
C THR A 41 10.90 -5.60 10.03
N ASP A 42 10.59 -5.39 11.30
CA ASP A 42 10.63 -6.44 12.32
C ASP A 42 9.56 -7.51 12.03
N LEU A 43 8.37 -7.10 11.57
CA LEU A 43 7.31 -8.03 11.17
C LEU A 43 7.67 -8.84 9.91
N SER A 44 8.28 -8.21 8.90
CA SER A 44 8.77 -8.87 7.69
C SER A 44 9.85 -9.91 8.00
N LYS A 45 10.81 -9.57 8.87
CA LYS A 45 11.84 -10.52 9.32
C LYS A 45 11.25 -11.72 10.03
N GLU A 46 10.24 -11.48 10.88
CA GLU A 46 9.56 -12.57 11.57
C GLU A 46 8.85 -13.52 10.59
N VAL A 47 8.17 -12.98 9.57
CA VAL A 47 7.58 -13.80 8.48
C VAL A 47 8.65 -14.66 7.81
N GLU A 48 9.79 -14.07 7.45
CA GLU A 48 10.89 -14.79 6.80
C GLU A 48 11.52 -15.86 7.71
N GLU A 49 11.65 -15.58 9.01
CA GLU A 49 12.15 -16.54 10.00
C GLU A 49 11.20 -17.74 10.14
N ILE A 50 9.89 -17.50 10.24
CA ILE A 50 8.88 -18.57 10.33
C ILE A 50 8.90 -19.41 9.06
N ARG A 51 8.94 -18.76 7.90
CA ARG A 51 9.01 -19.42 6.59
C ARG A 51 10.24 -20.32 6.48
N THR A 52 11.42 -19.79 6.80
CA THR A 52 12.70 -20.53 6.75
C THR A 52 12.69 -21.74 7.69
N GLN A 53 12.13 -21.59 8.90
CA GLN A 53 12.01 -22.69 9.86
C GLN A 53 11.11 -23.82 9.33
N HIS A 54 9.97 -23.47 8.72
CA HIS A 54 9.05 -24.46 8.16
C HIS A 54 9.59 -25.15 6.90
N GLU A 55 10.27 -24.42 6.01
CA GLU A 55 10.96 -25.01 4.85
C GLU A 55 12.03 -26.03 5.28
N ALA A 56 12.76 -25.75 6.36
CA ALA A 56 13.78 -26.65 6.91
C ALA A 56 13.20 -27.93 7.57
N LEU A 57 11.93 -27.91 7.99
CA LEU A 57 11.25 -29.03 8.66
C LEU A 57 10.66 -30.06 7.68
N GLY A 58 10.63 -29.75 6.36
CA GLY A 58 10.10 -30.62 5.33
C GLY A 58 8.56 -30.64 5.32
N SER A 59 7.95 -30.12 4.27
CA SER A 59 6.50 -30.09 4.09
C SER A 59 5.93 -31.51 3.97
N SER A 60 4.98 -31.86 4.84
CA SER A 60 4.20 -33.08 4.70
C SER A 60 3.13 -32.92 3.62
N ASP A 61 3.06 -33.90 2.71
CA ASP A 61 1.99 -34.06 1.73
C ASP A 61 0.65 -34.25 2.46
N HIS A 62 -0.12 -33.17 2.61
CA HIS A 62 -1.52 -33.23 3.02
C HIS A 62 -2.40 -32.69 1.89
N LEU A 63 -3.45 -33.46 1.58
CA LEU A 63 -4.38 -33.25 0.46
C LEU A 63 -5.35 -32.06 0.65
N ASP A 64 -5.31 -31.38 1.80
CA ASP A 64 -6.17 -30.23 2.10
C ASP A 64 -5.34 -28.92 2.10
N PRO A 65 -5.89 -27.80 1.58
CA PRO A 65 -5.22 -26.51 1.63
C PRO A 65 -5.11 -26.03 3.08
N GLN A 66 -3.93 -26.23 3.68
CA GLN A 66 -3.60 -25.70 5.00
C GLN A 66 -3.16 -24.23 4.89
N PRO A 67 -3.41 -23.42 5.92
CA PRO A 67 -2.79 -22.11 6.04
C PRO A 67 -1.26 -22.20 5.88
N LEU A 68 -0.67 -21.22 5.21
CA LEU A 68 0.77 -21.02 5.21
C LEU A 68 1.20 -20.67 6.65
N PRO A 69 2.16 -21.38 7.25
CA PRO A 69 2.46 -21.24 8.68
C PRO A 69 2.87 -19.82 9.10
N ASP A 70 3.66 -19.14 8.27
CA ASP A 70 4.02 -17.74 8.45
C ASP A 70 2.79 -16.83 8.44
N MET A 71 1.87 -17.03 7.50
CA MET A 71 0.64 -16.24 7.40
C MET A 71 -0.34 -16.54 8.55
N GLU A 72 -0.41 -17.78 9.02
CA GLU A 72 -1.22 -18.18 10.17
C GLU A 72 -0.77 -17.49 11.45
N GLU A 73 0.54 -17.47 11.74
CA GLU A 73 1.08 -16.78 12.90
C GLU A 73 0.80 -15.27 12.87
N ILE A 74 0.92 -14.63 11.70
CA ILE A 74 0.57 -13.22 11.55
C ILE A 74 -0.94 -13.00 11.77
N LYS A 75 -1.79 -13.88 11.24
CA LYS A 75 -3.24 -13.82 11.45
C LYS A 75 -3.63 -13.93 12.93
N LEU A 76 -2.93 -14.75 13.71
CA LEU A 76 -3.16 -14.89 15.15
C LEU A 76 -2.84 -13.61 15.93
N LYS A 77 -1.85 -12.83 15.49
CA LYS A 77 -1.49 -11.55 16.13
C LYS A 77 -2.50 -10.45 15.85
N ASN A 78 -3.12 -10.47 14.67
CA ASN A 78 -4.21 -9.58 14.35
C ASN A 78 -5.21 -10.26 13.40
N SER A 79 -6.40 -10.53 13.93
CA SER A 79 -7.51 -11.15 13.21
C SER A 79 -7.93 -10.40 11.93
N ASP A 80 -7.61 -9.11 11.82
CA ASP A 80 -7.96 -8.29 10.66
C ASP A 80 -6.96 -8.49 9.50
N PHE A 81 -5.87 -9.24 9.70
CA PHE A 81 -4.90 -9.57 8.65
C PHE A 81 -5.58 -10.33 7.51
N PHE A 82 -5.34 -9.92 6.27
CA PHE A 82 -5.90 -10.54 5.08
C PHE A 82 -4.83 -11.24 4.26
N ALA A 83 -3.76 -10.52 3.95
CA ALA A 83 -2.67 -10.99 3.10
C ALA A 83 -1.38 -10.22 3.39
N TRP A 84 -0.27 -10.69 2.89
CA TRP A 84 1.01 -9.99 2.87
C TRP A 84 1.30 -9.46 1.46
N LEU A 85 1.71 -8.20 1.35
CA LEU A 85 2.00 -7.54 0.07
C LEU A 85 3.49 -7.22 -0.03
N TYR A 86 4.13 -7.74 -1.08
CA TYR A 86 5.51 -7.47 -1.43
C TYR A 86 5.62 -6.95 -2.87
N VAL A 87 6.34 -5.85 -3.10
CA VAL A 87 6.57 -5.28 -4.44
C VAL A 87 8.07 -5.20 -4.71
N GLU A 88 8.53 -5.92 -5.75
CA GLU A 88 9.95 -6.02 -6.11
C GLU A 88 10.57 -4.64 -6.40
N GLY A 89 11.83 -4.44 -6.02
CA GLY A 89 12.54 -3.17 -6.24
C GLY A 89 12.05 -1.99 -5.37
N THR A 90 11.15 -2.23 -4.43
CA THR A 90 10.64 -1.22 -3.49
C THR A 90 10.86 -1.62 -2.03
N ASN A 91 10.39 -0.79 -1.10
CA ASN A 91 10.34 -1.08 0.34
C ASN A 91 8.94 -1.54 0.78
N ILE A 92 8.05 -1.84 -0.17
CA ILE A 92 6.70 -2.34 0.11
C ILE A 92 6.84 -3.81 0.44
N ASP A 93 6.69 -4.10 1.73
CA ASP A 93 6.77 -5.42 2.32
C ASP A 93 5.95 -5.39 3.62
N TYR A 94 4.62 -5.46 3.47
CA TYR A 94 3.67 -5.04 4.50
C TYR A 94 2.47 -5.99 4.62
N PRO A 95 1.88 -6.12 5.82
CA PRO A 95 0.58 -6.75 5.96
C PRO A 95 -0.51 -5.89 5.33
N VAL A 96 -1.52 -6.55 4.78
CA VAL A 96 -2.75 -5.98 4.25
C VAL A 96 -3.89 -6.35 5.19
N MET A 97 -4.62 -5.35 5.65
CA MET A 97 -5.71 -5.52 6.60
C MET A 97 -7.07 -5.47 5.91
N PHE A 98 -8.07 -6.14 6.47
CA PHE A 98 -9.44 -6.12 5.95
C PHE A 98 -10.45 -5.93 7.07
N THR A 99 -11.25 -4.86 6.96
CA THR A 99 -12.30 -4.49 7.91
C THR A 99 -13.55 -4.04 7.15
N PRO A 100 -14.40 -4.98 6.68
CA PRO A 100 -15.53 -4.67 5.81
C PRO A 100 -16.52 -3.67 6.42
N GLU A 101 -16.75 -3.78 7.73
CA GLU A 101 -17.65 -2.89 8.48
C GLU A 101 -17.02 -1.53 8.84
N SER A 102 -15.73 -1.33 8.55
CA SER A 102 -15.00 -0.10 8.88
C SER A 102 -13.92 0.18 7.83
N PRO A 103 -14.30 0.69 6.65
CA PRO A 103 -13.43 0.75 5.47
C PRO A 103 -12.12 1.51 5.69
N GLU A 104 -12.11 2.50 6.57
CA GLU A 104 -10.94 3.35 6.84
C GLU A 104 -10.25 3.03 8.18
N TYR A 105 -10.55 1.89 8.81
CA TYR A 105 -10.05 1.58 10.16
C TYR A 105 -8.51 1.64 10.24
N TYR A 106 -7.82 1.10 9.23
CA TYR A 106 -6.35 1.07 9.15
C TYR A 106 -5.73 2.29 8.46
N LEU A 107 -6.53 3.27 8.03
CA LEU A 107 -6.02 4.52 7.45
C LEU A 107 -5.11 5.26 8.43
N ARG A 108 -5.38 5.19 9.74
CA ARG A 108 -4.57 5.83 10.80
C ARG A 108 -4.22 4.88 11.94
N ARG A 109 -4.09 3.58 11.64
CA ARG A 109 -3.71 2.55 12.62
C ARG A 109 -2.62 1.64 12.08
N ASN A 110 -1.65 1.29 12.94
CA ASN A 110 -0.65 0.28 12.62
C ASN A 110 -1.22 -1.14 12.79
N PHE A 111 -0.40 -2.16 12.52
CA PHE A 111 -0.76 -3.57 12.68
C PHE A 111 -1.23 -3.93 14.11
N LYS A 112 -0.83 -3.18 15.14
CA LYS A 112 -1.26 -3.40 16.54
C LYS A 112 -2.56 -2.64 16.90
N LYS A 113 -3.26 -2.09 15.91
CA LYS A 113 -4.47 -1.27 16.05
C LYS A 113 -4.25 0.06 16.80
N GLN A 114 -2.99 0.48 16.96
CA GLN A 114 -2.61 1.73 17.62
C GLN A 114 -2.53 2.86 16.60
N TYR A 115 -2.73 4.11 17.06
CA TYR A 115 -2.65 5.28 16.17
C TYR A 115 -1.30 5.34 15.44
N SER A 116 -1.36 5.48 14.11
CA SER A 116 -0.21 5.64 13.25
C SER A 116 -0.53 6.62 12.14
N ILE A 117 0.37 7.58 11.89
CA ILE A 117 0.22 8.52 10.78
C ILE A 117 0.34 7.77 9.43
N ALA A 118 1.21 6.77 9.34
CA ALA A 118 1.40 6.00 8.12
C ALA A 118 0.28 4.97 7.87
N GLY A 119 -0.50 4.63 8.90
CA GLY A 119 -1.49 3.56 8.83
C GLY A 119 -0.86 2.19 8.53
N THR A 120 -1.69 1.30 7.99
CA THR A 120 -1.30 -0.01 7.43
C THR A 120 -2.05 -0.17 6.11
N PRO A 121 -1.46 -0.80 5.06
CA PRO A 121 -2.20 -1.09 3.84
C PRO A 121 -3.49 -1.88 4.14
N PHE A 122 -4.57 -1.56 3.43
CA PHE A 122 -5.86 -2.19 3.68
C PHE A 122 -6.62 -2.45 2.39
N LEU A 123 -7.34 -3.57 2.36
CA LEU A 123 -8.18 -4.01 1.26
C LEU A 123 -9.50 -3.23 1.25
N ASP A 124 -10.01 -2.94 0.06
CA ASP A 124 -11.33 -2.32 -0.13
C ASP A 124 -12.42 -3.13 0.59
N SER A 125 -13.23 -2.44 1.40
CA SER A 125 -14.27 -3.08 2.22
C SER A 125 -15.36 -3.77 1.41
N ARG A 126 -15.49 -3.45 0.11
CA ARG A 126 -16.45 -4.05 -0.81
C ARG A 126 -15.96 -5.38 -1.39
N PHE A 127 -14.74 -5.81 -1.05
CA PHE A 127 -14.24 -7.12 -1.43
C PHE A 127 -15.19 -8.23 -0.98
N THR A 128 -15.41 -9.19 -1.88
CA THR A 128 -16.20 -10.39 -1.64
C THR A 128 -15.47 -11.60 -2.22
N ASP A 129 -15.80 -12.79 -1.73
CA ASP A 129 -15.27 -14.03 -2.29
C ASP A 129 -15.60 -14.14 -3.79
N GLY A 130 -14.59 -14.42 -4.60
CA GLY A 130 -14.70 -14.43 -6.07
C GLY A 130 -14.62 -13.04 -6.72
N ALA A 131 -14.13 -12.03 -6.01
CA ALA A 131 -13.66 -10.80 -6.64
C ALA A 131 -12.51 -11.09 -7.61
N GLU A 132 -12.52 -10.41 -8.74
CA GLU A 132 -11.51 -10.55 -9.80
C GLU A 132 -10.46 -9.45 -9.74
N ASN A 133 -10.60 -8.49 -8.81
CA ASN A 133 -9.64 -7.42 -8.59
C ASN A 133 -9.51 -7.10 -7.09
N TYR A 134 -8.31 -7.28 -6.54
CA TYR A 134 -7.99 -6.84 -5.18
C TYR A 134 -7.61 -5.37 -5.21
N ILE A 135 -8.38 -4.50 -4.56
CA ILE A 135 -8.05 -3.07 -4.48
C ILE A 135 -7.48 -2.78 -3.10
N ILE A 136 -6.20 -2.40 -3.04
CA ILE A 136 -5.47 -2.16 -1.80
C ILE A 136 -5.04 -0.69 -1.73
N TYR A 137 -5.33 -0.07 -0.60
CA TYR A 137 -5.02 1.32 -0.31
C TYR A 137 -3.84 1.44 0.65
N GLY A 138 -2.97 2.41 0.42
CA GLY A 138 -1.86 2.74 1.32
C GLY A 138 -1.47 4.21 1.21
N HIS A 139 -0.95 4.80 2.29
CA HIS A 139 -0.52 6.20 2.26
C HIS A 139 0.67 6.41 1.31
N ASN A 140 0.74 7.57 0.67
CA ASN A 140 1.94 8.07 0.02
C ASN A 140 2.70 8.99 0.99
N MET A 141 3.67 8.43 1.71
CA MET A 141 4.40 9.15 2.76
C MET A 141 5.59 9.94 2.18
N LYS A 142 5.80 11.18 2.66
CA LYS A 142 6.90 12.06 2.20
C LYS A 142 8.30 11.51 2.49
N ASN A 143 8.44 10.60 3.45
CA ASN A 143 9.70 9.92 3.78
C ASN A 143 9.98 8.71 2.88
N GLY A 144 9.13 8.39 1.91
CA GLY A 144 9.31 7.26 1.00
C GLY A 144 8.80 5.92 1.52
N SER A 145 8.19 5.85 2.70
CA SER A 145 7.57 4.62 3.22
C SER A 145 6.17 4.39 2.66
N MET A 146 5.57 3.24 2.98
CA MET A 146 4.24 2.85 2.52
C MET A 146 4.20 2.80 0.98
N PHE A 147 3.17 3.34 0.35
CA PHE A 147 2.99 3.27 -1.11
C PHE A 147 3.69 4.40 -1.87
N ALA A 148 4.54 5.19 -1.21
CA ALA A 148 5.29 6.26 -1.88
C ALA A 148 6.18 5.72 -3.02
N ASN A 149 6.74 4.52 -2.85
CA ASN A 149 7.58 3.91 -3.88
C ASN A 149 6.82 3.39 -5.11
N LEU A 150 5.47 3.35 -5.10
CA LEU A 150 4.70 3.10 -6.32
C LEU A 150 4.97 4.18 -7.38
N LEU A 151 5.28 5.41 -6.97
CA LEU A 151 5.60 6.51 -7.88
C LEU A 151 6.82 6.24 -8.77
N LYS A 152 7.70 5.30 -8.39
CA LYS A 152 8.85 4.89 -9.20
C LYS A 152 8.44 4.26 -10.53
N TYR A 153 7.26 3.65 -10.61
CA TYR A 153 6.74 3.04 -11.83
C TYR A 153 6.39 4.03 -12.94
N ARG A 154 6.45 5.34 -12.69
CA ARG A 154 6.42 6.36 -13.75
C ARG A 154 7.66 6.32 -14.64
N ASP A 155 8.76 5.83 -14.09
CA ASP A 155 9.99 5.63 -14.85
C ASP A 155 9.89 4.32 -15.64
N GLU A 156 10.03 4.42 -16.95
CA GLU A 156 9.90 3.28 -17.86
C GLU A 156 10.95 2.19 -17.58
N THR A 157 12.15 2.57 -17.15
CA THR A 157 13.22 1.60 -16.83
C THR A 157 12.89 0.82 -15.57
N PHE A 158 12.41 1.50 -14.52
CA PHE A 158 11.95 0.87 -13.30
C PHE A 158 10.76 -0.05 -13.55
N PHE A 159 9.76 0.44 -14.31
CA PHE A 159 8.58 -0.33 -14.70
C PHE A 159 8.94 -1.65 -15.40
N LYS A 160 9.89 -1.60 -16.35
CA LYS A 160 10.35 -2.79 -17.09
C LYS A 160 11.23 -3.73 -16.25
N SER A 161 12.00 -3.18 -15.31
CA SER A 161 12.95 -3.98 -14.52
C SER A 161 12.29 -4.68 -13.33
N TYR A 162 11.23 -4.10 -12.77
CA TYR A 162 10.59 -4.57 -11.53
C TYR A 162 9.08 -4.70 -11.70
N SER A 163 8.62 -5.67 -12.49
CA SER A 163 7.20 -5.82 -12.80
C SER A 163 6.45 -6.78 -11.87
N ARG A 164 7.11 -7.46 -10.92
CA ARG A 164 6.45 -8.48 -10.09
C ARG A 164 5.97 -7.96 -8.74
N ILE A 165 4.76 -8.35 -8.39
CA ILE A 165 4.13 -8.12 -7.10
C ILE A 165 3.68 -9.46 -6.54
N ARG A 166 3.94 -9.71 -5.25
CA ARG A 166 3.47 -10.90 -4.54
C ARG A 166 2.39 -10.49 -3.54
N LEU A 167 1.27 -11.17 -3.60
CA LEU A 167 0.21 -11.09 -2.61
C LEU A 167 0.03 -12.48 -2.00
N THR A 168 0.50 -12.65 -0.76
CA THR A 168 0.43 -13.92 -0.04
C THR A 168 -0.79 -13.90 0.87
N THR A 169 -1.83 -14.63 0.49
CA THR A 169 -3.02 -14.82 1.33
C THR A 169 -2.71 -15.84 2.43
N LEU A 170 -3.70 -16.15 3.27
CA LEU A 170 -3.54 -17.20 4.27
C LEU A 170 -3.18 -18.57 3.66
N TYR A 171 -3.50 -18.83 2.39
CA TYR A 171 -3.40 -20.18 1.80
C TYR A 171 -2.47 -20.27 0.58
N GLU A 172 -2.21 -19.16 -0.11
CA GLU A 172 -1.44 -19.17 -1.34
C GLU A 172 -0.66 -17.87 -1.56
N GLU A 173 0.50 -17.98 -2.21
CA GLU A 173 1.23 -16.85 -2.78
C GLU A 173 0.76 -16.63 -4.22
N ILE A 174 0.25 -15.43 -4.50
CA ILE A 174 -0.21 -15.05 -5.83
C ILE A 174 0.76 -14.04 -6.44
N ILE A 175 1.27 -14.35 -7.63
CA ILE A 175 2.16 -13.46 -8.38
C ILE A 175 1.34 -12.62 -9.37
N TYR A 176 1.57 -11.32 -9.36
CA TYR A 176 1.01 -10.36 -10.31
C TYR A 176 2.13 -9.67 -11.10
N GLU A 177 1.83 -9.31 -12.33
CA GLU A 177 2.69 -8.52 -13.22
C GLU A 177 2.08 -7.13 -13.43
N VAL A 178 2.84 -6.06 -13.19
CA VAL A 178 2.40 -4.69 -13.41
C VAL A 178 2.12 -4.46 -14.90
N ILE A 179 0.91 -4.02 -15.21
CA ILE A 179 0.47 -3.76 -16.60
C ILE A 179 0.19 -2.29 -16.87
N ALA A 180 -0.24 -1.53 -15.87
CA ALA A 180 -0.63 -0.14 -16.05
C ALA A 180 -0.34 0.69 -14.80
N VAL A 181 0.06 1.93 -15.01
CA VAL A 181 0.14 2.97 -13.97
C VAL A 181 -0.45 4.28 -14.48
N PHE A 182 -1.17 4.99 -13.63
CA PHE A 182 -1.80 6.27 -13.97
C PHE A 182 -2.04 7.17 -12.77
N LEU A 183 -2.39 8.43 -13.05
CA LEU A 183 -2.77 9.43 -12.06
C LEU A 183 -4.28 9.66 -12.15
N SER A 184 -5.01 9.22 -11.13
CA SER A 184 -6.45 9.46 -11.02
C SER A 184 -6.70 10.76 -10.26
N GLU A 185 -7.48 11.68 -10.83
CA GLU A 185 -7.90 12.88 -10.11
C GLU A 185 -8.79 12.52 -8.90
N VAL A 186 -8.74 13.36 -7.84
CA VAL A 186 -9.58 13.17 -6.64
C VAL A 186 -11.01 13.65 -6.87
N HIS A 187 -11.21 14.59 -7.80
CA HIS A 187 -12.53 15.05 -8.21
C HIS A 187 -13.00 14.18 -9.38
N VAL A 188 -13.82 13.18 -9.05
CA VAL A 188 -14.42 12.30 -10.05
C VAL A 188 -15.48 13.10 -10.80
N ASP A 189 -15.21 13.47 -12.04
CA ASP A 189 -16.22 13.92 -12.98
C ASP A 189 -16.80 12.72 -13.76
N ARG A 190 -17.70 12.97 -14.72
CA ARG A 190 -18.29 11.89 -15.53
C ARG A 190 -17.29 11.18 -16.46
N ASN A 191 -16.13 11.77 -16.71
CA ASN A 191 -15.15 11.26 -17.67
C ASN A 191 -13.97 10.55 -16.98
N THR A 192 -13.84 10.69 -15.66
CA THR A 192 -12.79 10.05 -14.87
C THR A 192 -12.98 8.54 -14.91
N PHE A 193 -11.92 7.80 -15.28
CA PHE A 193 -11.92 6.34 -15.28
C PHE A 193 -12.34 5.78 -13.90
N PRO A 194 -13.49 5.08 -13.80
CA PRO A 194 -14.01 4.61 -12.51
C PRO A 194 -13.37 3.28 -12.09
N TRP A 195 -12.03 3.20 -12.10
CA TRP A 195 -11.24 2.00 -11.78
C TRP A 195 -11.68 1.33 -10.47
N PHE A 196 -12.13 2.10 -9.49
CA PHE A 196 -12.57 1.63 -8.17
C PHE A 196 -13.90 0.87 -8.17
N ASN A 197 -14.62 0.82 -9.30
CA ASN A 197 -15.85 0.04 -9.46
C ASN A 197 -15.60 -1.37 -10.01
N TYR A 198 -14.42 -1.63 -10.58
CA TYR A 198 -14.08 -2.92 -11.18
C TYR A 198 -13.50 -3.88 -10.15
N LEU A 199 -14.29 -4.26 -9.14
CA LEU A 199 -13.94 -5.38 -8.22
C LEU A 199 -14.24 -6.74 -8.86
N LYS A 200 -15.23 -6.78 -9.75
CA LYS A 200 -15.68 -7.95 -10.49
C LYS A 200 -16.25 -7.53 -11.83
N PHE A 201 -16.03 -8.32 -12.87
CA PHE A 201 -16.53 -8.09 -14.22
C PHE A 201 -17.81 -8.88 -14.42
N GLN A 202 -18.89 -8.19 -14.79
CA GLN A 202 -20.19 -8.84 -14.98
C GLN A 202 -20.21 -9.70 -16.24
N ASP A 203 -19.56 -9.21 -17.30
CA ASP A 203 -19.44 -9.86 -18.60
C ASP A 203 -18.18 -9.39 -19.33
N GLU A 204 -17.94 -9.98 -20.51
CA GLU A 204 -16.80 -9.66 -21.36
C GLU A 204 -16.82 -8.21 -21.87
N ASN A 205 -17.98 -7.58 -22.08
CA ASN A 205 -18.05 -6.19 -22.55
C ASN A 205 -17.55 -5.23 -21.46
N VAL A 206 -17.97 -5.44 -20.21
CA VAL A 206 -17.49 -4.64 -19.06
C VAL A 206 -15.99 -4.80 -18.87
N PHE A 207 -15.45 -6.01 -19.09
CA PHE A 207 -14.01 -6.26 -19.06
C PHE A 207 -13.26 -5.53 -20.18
N LEU A 208 -13.77 -5.58 -21.42
CA LEU A 208 -13.14 -4.91 -22.55
C LEU A 208 -13.18 -3.38 -22.40
N GLU A 209 -14.24 -2.83 -21.80
CA GLU A 209 -14.30 -1.40 -21.43
C GLU A 209 -13.19 -1.04 -20.42
N PHE A 210 -13.01 -1.85 -19.39
CA PHE A 210 -11.93 -1.68 -18.42
C PHE A 210 -10.55 -1.71 -19.08
N VAL A 211 -10.29 -2.66 -19.97
CA VAL A 211 -9.02 -2.75 -20.71
C VAL A 211 -8.81 -1.55 -21.63
N SER A 212 -9.85 -1.11 -22.33
CA SER A 212 -9.79 0.10 -23.17
C SER A 212 -9.44 1.34 -22.34
N LYS A 213 -10.04 1.48 -21.16
CA LYS A 213 -9.72 2.59 -20.24
C LYS A 213 -8.32 2.49 -19.67
N LEU A 214 -7.83 1.29 -19.37
CA LEU A 214 -6.44 1.11 -18.97
C LEU A 214 -5.45 1.55 -20.06
N GLN A 215 -5.73 1.23 -21.31
CA GLN A 215 -4.89 1.65 -22.45
C GLN A 215 -4.91 3.15 -22.68
N GLU A 216 -6.05 3.81 -22.43
CA GLU A 216 -6.22 5.25 -22.56
C GLU A 216 -5.48 6.02 -21.44
N GLU A 217 -5.61 5.55 -20.20
CA GLU A 217 -5.14 6.29 -19.01
C GLU A 217 -3.69 5.99 -18.62
N SER A 218 -3.14 4.84 -19.03
CA SER A 218 -1.81 4.46 -18.55
C SER A 218 -0.72 5.40 -19.08
N LEU A 219 0.17 5.82 -18.18
CA LEU A 219 1.32 6.67 -18.50
C LEU A 219 2.33 5.96 -19.42
N LEU A 220 2.32 4.63 -19.46
CA LEU A 220 3.22 3.80 -20.25
C LEU A 220 2.40 2.79 -21.06
N PRO A 221 2.87 2.37 -22.25
CA PRO A 221 2.21 1.32 -23.01
C PRO A 221 2.10 0.03 -22.18
N LEU A 222 0.94 -0.62 -22.24
CA LEU A 222 0.74 -1.90 -21.57
C LEU A 222 1.72 -2.94 -22.15
N PRO A 223 2.48 -3.66 -21.32
CA PRO A 223 3.39 -4.71 -21.79
C PRO A 223 2.63 -5.92 -22.32
N VAL A 224 1.43 -6.18 -21.77
CA VAL A 224 0.51 -7.25 -22.16
C VAL A 224 -0.91 -6.70 -22.15
N THR A 225 -1.68 -7.01 -23.18
CA THR A 225 -3.12 -6.69 -23.20
C THR A 225 -3.88 -7.79 -22.43
N PRO A 226 -4.63 -7.44 -21.37
CA PRO A 226 -5.41 -8.42 -20.61
C PRO A 226 -6.52 -9.05 -21.46
N ILE A 227 -6.88 -10.30 -21.15
CA ILE A 227 -7.98 -11.03 -21.79
C ILE A 227 -9.03 -11.43 -20.78
N TYR A 228 -10.28 -11.59 -21.23
CA TYR A 228 -11.39 -11.91 -20.34
C TYR A 228 -11.11 -13.15 -19.49
N GLY A 229 -11.41 -13.06 -18.19
CA GLY A 229 -11.04 -14.05 -17.18
C GLY A 229 -9.70 -13.82 -16.48
N ASP A 230 -8.89 -12.85 -16.92
CA ASP A 230 -7.74 -12.40 -16.14
C ASP A 230 -8.20 -11.68 -14.85
N SER A 231 -7.48 -11.90 -13.75
CA SER A 231 -7.70 -11.24 -12.47
C SER A 231 -6.61 -10.20 -12.19
N PHE A 232 -6.91 -9.22 -11.33
CA PHE A 232 -6.08 -8.05 -11.11
C PHE A 232 -5.79 -7.76 -9.63
N LEU A 233 -4.76 -6.96 -9.44
CA LEU A 233 -4.41 -6.31 -8.19
C LEU A 233 -4.22 -4.83 -8.48
N THR A 234 -4.99 -4.00 -7.80
CA THR A 234 -4.94 -2.54 -7.90
C THR A 234 -4.35 -1.96 -6.62
N LEU A 235 -3.19 -1.31 -6.71
CA LEU A 235 -2.55 -0.61 -5.59
C LEU A 235 -2.77 0.89 -5.74
N VAL A 236 -3.28 1.53 -4.69
CA VAL A 236 -3.70 2.94 -4.72
C VAL A 236 -3.02 3.72 -3.62
N THR A 237 -2.33 4.80 -3.99
CA THR A 237 -1.89 5.76 -2.99
C THR A 237 -3.08 6.58 -2.49
N CYS A 238 -3.37 6.54 -1.20
CA CYS A 238 -4.24 7.51 -0.55
C CYS A 238 -3.47 8.82 -0.34
N SER A 239 -4.04 9.96 -0.76
CA SER A 239 -3.47 11.28 -0.51
C SER A 239 -4.00 11.86 0.80
N ASN A 240 -3.13 12.57 1.53
CA ASN A 240 -3.56 13.61 2.45
C ASN A 240 -3.52 14.92 1.67
N HIS A 241 -4.68 15.58 1.55
CA HIS A 241 -5.03 16.98 1.25
C HIS A 241 -4.22 17.86 0.26
N ASP A 242 -3.00 17.52 -0.17
CA ASP A 242 -2.09 18.43 -0.90
C ASP A 242 -1.59 17.89 -2.26
N ILE A 243 -2.09 16.74 -2.74
CA ILE A 243 -1.78 16.22 -4.08
C ILE A 243 -3.09 16.08 -4.86
N THR A 244 -3.14 16.68 -6.05
CA THR A 244 -4.30 16.74 -6.97
C THR A 244 -4.67 15.40 -7.61
N GLY A 245 -4.26 14.25 -7.04
CA GLY A 245 -4.61 12.93 -7.54
C GLY A 245 -4.04 11.77 -6.72
N ARG A 246 -4.58 10.58 -6.96
CA ARG A 246 -4.10 9.28 -6.47
C ARG A 246 -3.27 8.63 -7.56
N PHE A 247 -2.09 8.12 -7.20
CA PHE A 247 -1.36 7.22 -8.07
C PHE A 247 -1.96 5.82 -7.97
N VAL A 248 -2.29 5.24 -9.13
CA VAL A 248 -2.90 3.93 -9.25
C VAL A 248 -1.98 3.05 -10.07
N LEU A 249 -1.72 1.85 -9.56
CA LEU A 249 -1.00 0.79 -10.24
C LEU A 249 -1.94 -0.40 -10.39
N ILE A 250 -2.08 -0.92 -11.60
CA ILE A 250 -2.82 -2.16 -11.87
C ILE A 250 -1.84 -3.23 -12.35
N ALA A 251 -1.93 -4.38 -11.70
CA ALA A 251 -1.18 -5.58 -12.02
C ALA A 251 -2.13 -6.72 -12.34
N ARG A 252 -1.71 -7.64 -13.21
CA ARG A 252 -2.48 -8.79 -13.68
C ARG A 252 -1.90 -10.07 -13.08
N LYS A 253 -2.75 -10.98 -12.62
CA LYS A 253 -2.31 -12.28 -12.10
C LYS A 253 -1.54 -13.05 -13.18
N VAL A 254 -0.36 -13.55 -12.83
CA VAL A 254 0.43 -14.43 -13.70
C VAL A 254 -0.21 -15.82 -13.70
N ARG A 255 -0.30 -16.44 -14.87
CA ARG A 255 -0.86 -17.79 -15.06
C ARG A 255 0.20 -18.86 -14.83
#